data_AF-A0A0W8D3Z5-F1
#
_entry.id   AF-A0A0W8D3Z5-F1
#
_cell.length_a   1.000
_cell.length_b   1.000
_cell.length_c   1.000
_cell.angle_alpha   90.00
_cell.angle_beta   90.00
_cell.angle_gamma   90.00
#
_symmetry.space_group_name_H-M   'P 1'
#
loop_
_entity.id
_entity.type
_entity.pdbx_description
1 polymer ?
#
loop_
_entity_poly.entity_id
_entity_poly.type
_entity_poly.pdbx_seq_one_letter_code
_entity_poly.pdbx_strand_id
1 'polypeptide(L)'
;MMLIRHCPALEVPDIFNEFHGLLSIKIYNSTIVEWRDSVAVTNTNHPGLLSLMVVRVNTTDGVLPPGFLSNDIPQQLYDIEMCVTNLKEVPDDLDTKWLPGSCVVIEHSQLRNVPASLLRLMPSYVSLMGNPISTLPPEIFEIEGLTDLGIGGTDIRELPRDVTRLSSTLTTIYMSDTDISYFWPWVEDLTQRQPILAGGSLYCHDLERIANGSTDSFSISSSPDYSVELMDPANAVAGGSTWSAVDCSAPISGITGPLYPLVDEDNHNAINYPL
;
A
#
# COMPACT_ATOMS: atom_id res chain seq x y z
N MET A 1 5.57 24.27 4.21
CA MET A 1 4.65 23.16 4.57
C MET A 1 3.37 23.76 5.09
N MET A 2 2.23 23.28 4.62
CA MET A 2 0.91 23.58 5.19
C MET A 2 0.48 22.40 6.05
N LEU A 3 0.02 22.69 7.28
CA LEU A 3 -0.48 21.68 8.21
C LEU A 3 -1.91 22.04 8.62
N ILE A 4 -2.86 21.19 8.27
CA ILE A 4 -4.28 21.31 8.62
C ILE A 4 -4.61 20.20 9.61
N ARG A 5 -5.09 20.55 10.80
CA ARG A 5 -5.26 19.61 11.90
C ARG A 5 -6.54 19.86 12.69
N HIS A 6 -7.20 18.78 13.07
CA HIS A 6 -8.38 18.83 13.95
C HIS A 6 -9.51 19.69 13.37
N CYS A 7 -9.68 19.66 12.04
CA CYS A 7 -10.73 20.38 11.33
C CYS A 7 -11.90 19.42 11.05
N PRO A 8 -12.97 19.41 11.87
CA PRO A 8 -14.08 18.47 11.70
C PRO A 8 -14.96 18.77 10.47
N ALA A 9 -14.79 19.95 9.86
CA ALA A 9 -15.46 20.34 8.63
C ALA A 9 -14.54 21.29 7.86
N LEU A 10 -13.55 20.73 7.16
CA LEU A 10 -12.62 21.47 6.32
C LEU A 10 -13.28 21.81 4.98
N GLU A 11 -13.38 23.10 4.72
CA GLU A 11 -13.66 23.68 3.41
C GLU A 11 -12.42 24.48 2.99
N VAL A 12 -11.82 24.15 1.84
CA VAL A 12 -10.60 24.83 1.39
C VAL A 12 -10.97 26.16 0.71
N PRO A 13 -10.50 27.31 1.24
CA PRO A 13 -10.89 28.63 0.74
C PRO A 13 -10.07 29.06 -0.49
N ASP A 14 -10.58 30.05 -1.24
CA ASP A 14 -9.95 30.57 -2.47
C ASP A 14 -8.53 31.11 -2.27
N ILE A 15 -8.21 31.62 -1.08
CA ILE A 15 -6.85 32.06 -0.72
C ILE A 15 -5.81 30.93 -0.80
N PHE A 16 -6.24 29.66 -0.84
CA PHE A 16 -5.36 28.52 -1.04
C PHE A 16 -4.47 28.66 -2.28
N ASN A 17 -5.01 29.22 -3.37
CA ASN A 17 -4.29 29.43 -4.62
C ASN A 17 -3.09 30.39 -4.51
N GLU A 18 -3.01 31.18 -3.44
CA GLU A 18 -1.92 32.15 -3.26
C GLU A 18 -0.65 31.52 -2.67
N PHE A 19 -0.70 30.27 -2.21
CA PHE A 19 0.41 29.60 -1.53
C PHE A 19 1.43 28.96 -2.50
N HIS A 20 2.02 29.77 -3.37
CA HIS A 20 2.99 29.37 -4.40
C HIS A 20 4.28 28.71 -3.89
N GLY A 21 4.64 28.94 -2.62
CA GLY A 21 5.82 28.37 -1.97
C GLY A 21 5.59 27.06 -1.23
N LEU A 22 4.45 26.40 -1.38
CA LEU A 22 4.17 25.13 -0.70
C LEU A 22 5.06 24.02 -1.25
N LEU A 23 5.76 23.36 -0.33
CA LEU A 23 6.54 22.14 -0.60
C LEU A 23 5.83 20.87 -0.13
N SER A 24 4.91 20.99 0.82
CA SER A 24 4.19 19.84 1.37
C SER A 24 2.87 20.31 1.98
N ILE A 25 1.82 19.50 1.81
CA ILE A 25 0.52 19.65 2.46
C ILE A 25 0.31 18.42 3.33
N LYS A 26 0.01 18.64 4.61
CA LYS A 26 -0.38 17.58 5.54
C LYS A 26 -1.72 17.92 6.16
N ILE A 27 -2.66 17.00 6.05
CA ILE A 27 -3.99 17.07 6.65
C ILE A 27 -4.09 15.91 7.62
N TYR A 28 -4.44 16.21 8.86
CA TYR A 28 -4.41 15.22 9.91
C TYR A 28 -5.61 15.34 10.85
N ASN A 29 -6.23 14.21 11.19
CA ASN A 29 -7.43 14.13 12.05
C ASN A 29 -8.48 15.18 11.69
N SER A 30 -8.96 15.16 10.46
CA SER A 30 -9.87 16.17 9.91
C SER A 30 -10.94 15.52 9.04
N THR A 31 -11.95 16.27 8.62
CA THR A 31 -12.94 15.82 7.64
C THR A 31 -13.02 16.86 6.54
N ILE A 32 -12.63 16.49 5.32
CA ILE A 32 -12.75 17.33 4.12
C ILE A 32 -14.20 17.27 3.67
N VAL A 33 -14.93 18.34 3.95
CA VAL A 33 -16.31 18.53 3.49
C VAL A 33 -16.31 19.05 2.06
N GLU A 34 -15.43 20.00 1.77
CA GLU A 34 -15.31 20.59 0.44
C GLU A 34 -13.86 20.97 0.09
N TRP A 35 -13.39 20.49 -1.07
CA TRP A 35 -12.20 21.01 -1.72
C TRP A 35 -12.44 21.02 -3.22
N ARG A 36 -12.82 22.20 -3.71
CA ARG A 36 -13.31 22.40 -5.08
C ARG A 36 -12.17 22.38 -6.09
N ASP A 37 -12.52 22.11 -7.34
CA ASP A 37 -11.61 22.16 -8.50
C ASP A 37 -10.99 23.56 -8.69
N SER A 38 -11.75 24.64 -8.42
CA SER A 38 -11.28 26.02 -8.54
C SER A 38 -10.13 26.40 -7.59
N VAL A 39 -9.89 25.57 -6.58
CA VAL A 39 -8.81 25.70 -5.58
C VAL A 39 -7.99 24.41 -5.50
N ALA A 40 -7.90 23.69 -6.61
CA ALA A 40 -7.16 22.45 -6.67
C ALA A 40 -5.65 22.66 -6.48
N VAL A 41 -4.99 21.57 -6.09
CA VAL A 41 -3.54 21.49 -6.10
C VAL A 41 -3.06 21.48 -7.55
N THR A 42 -2.61 22.64 -8.04
CA THR A 42 -2.10 22.80 -9.40
C THR A 42 -0.62 23.18 -9.46
N ASN A 43 0.05 22.91 -10.57
CA ASN A 43 1.40 23.34 -10.88
C ASN A 43 1.48 24.86 -11.02
N THR A 44 0.42 25.49 -11.56
CA THR A 44 0.33 26.95 -11.66
C THR A 44 0.41 27.61 -10.29
N ASN A 45 -0.35 27.11 -9.31
CA ASN A 45 -0.47 27.75 -8.00
C ASN A 45 0.46 27.12 -6.94
N HIS A 46 0.97 25.91 -7.16
CA HIS A 46 1.81 25.16 -6.20
C HIS A 46 2.97 24.44 -6.91
N PRO A 47 3.80 25.13 -7.72
CA PRO A 47 4.81 24.49 -8.58
C PRO A 47 5.91 23.75 -7.83
N GLY A 48 6.11 24.06 -6.54
CA GLY A 48 7.12 23.46 -5.69
C GLY A 48 6.60 22.31 -4.82
N LEU A 49 5.33 21.90 -4.95
CA LEU A 49 4.75 20.89 -4.08
C LEU A 49 5.40 19.52 -4.34
N LEU A 50 5.92 18.91 -3.27
CA LEU A 50 6.63 17.63 -3.30
C LEU A 50 5.78 16.49 -2.73
N SER A 51 5.01 16.79 -1.68
CA SER A 51 4.22 15.76 -0.98
C SER A 51 2.83 16.21 -0.53
N LEU A 52 1.91 15.24 -0.52
CA LEU A 52 0.55 15.36 -0.02
C LEU A 52 0.28 14.21 0.96
N MET A 53 0.07 14.53 2.23
CA MET A 53 -0.18 13.56 3.30
C MET A 53 -1.58 13.77 3.89
N VAL A 54 -2.43 12.76 3.84
CA VAL A 54 -3.84 12.79 4.25
C VAL A 54 -4.08 11.67 5.25
N VAL A 55 -4.05 11.99 6.55
CA VAL A 55 -3.90 10.98 7.61
C VAL A 55 -5.00 11.10 8.66
N ARG A 56 -5.74 10.02 8.95
CA ARG A 56 -6.93 10.08 9.82
C ARG A 56 -7.95 11.10 9.28
N VAL A 57 -8.19 11.08 7.97
CA VAL A 57 -9.06 12.05 7.30
C VAL A 57 -10.24 11.36 6.67
N ASN A 58 -11.44 11.90 6.92
CA ASN A 58 -12.63 11.55 6.18
C ASN A 58 -12.85 12.52 5.02
N THR A 59 -13.32 12.01 3.89
CA THR A 59 -13.81 12.81 2.76
C THR A 59 -15.31 12.60 2.58
N THR A 60 -15.99 13.60 2.04
CA THR A 60 -17.39 13.47 1.58
C THR A 60 -17.51 12.26 0.64
N ASP A 61 -18.49 11.40 0.92
CA ASP A 61 -18.79 10.15 0.20
C ASP A 61 -17.70 9.06 0.17
N GLY A 62 -16.51 9.33 0.72
CA GLY A 62 -15.37 8.40 0.71
C GLY A 62 -14.69 8.34 -0.66
N VAL A 63 -14.62 9.47 -1.36
CA VAL A 63 -13.92 9.64 -2.65
C VAL A 63 -12.86 10.74 -2.55
N LEU A 64 -11.94 10.78 -3.51
CA LEU A 64 -10.99 11.90 -3.61
C LEU A 64 -11.75 13.20 -3.93
N PRO A 65 -11.53 14.29 -3.18
CA PRO A 65 -12.13 15.57 -3.51
C PRO A 65 -11.55 16.12 -4.83
N PRO A 66 -12.33 16.91 -5.60
CA PRO A 66 -11.87 17.52 -6.85
C PRO A 66 -10.55 18.29 -6.75
N GLY A 67 -10.26 18.87 -5.57
CA GLY A 67 -9.01 19.56 -5.30
C GLY A 67 -7.73 18.73 -5.49
N PHE A 68 -7.83 17.39 -5.49
CA PHE A 68 -6.69 16.48 -5.74
C PHE A 68 -6.62 15.98 -7.19
N LEU A 69 -7.53 16.41 -8.06
CA LEU A 69 -7.78 15.81 -9.38
C LEU A 69 -7.59 16.81 -10.53
N SER A 70 -6.73 17.82 -10.34
CA SER A 70 -6.39 18.77 -11.40
C SER A 70 -5.62 18.08 -12.53
N ASN A 71 -5.88 18.49 -13.77
CA ASN A 71 -5.04 18.10 -14.92
C ASN A 71 -3.71 18.88 -14.98
N ASP A 72 -3.59 19.97 -14.23
CA ASP A 72 -2.36 20.76 -14.08
C ASP A 72 -1.66 20.34 -12.78
N ILE A 73 -1.37 19.06 -12.57
CA ILE A 73 -0.75 18.57 -11.32
C ILE A 73 0.68 19.12 -11.14
N PRO A 74 1.14 19.49 -9.93
CA PRO A 74 2.51 19.95 -9.72
C PRO A 74 3.54 18.93 -10.21
N GLN A 75 4.48 19.38 -11.05
CA GLN A 75 5.45 18.49 -11.71
C GLN A 75 6.50 17.89 -10.77
N GLN A 76 6.52 18.33 -9.51
CA GLN A 76 7.40 17.80 -8.46
C GLN A 76 6.65 16.97 -7.42
N LEU A 77 5.32 16.84 -7.52
CA LEU A 77 4.52 16.08 -6.58
C LEU A 77 4.75 14.60 -6.82
N TYR A 78 5.61 14.02 -6.00
CA TYR A 78 6.02 12.63 -6.13
C TYR A 78 5.41 11.75 -5.04
N ASP A 79 5.20 12.31 -3.85
CA ASP A 79 4.87 11.54 -2.66
C ASP A 79 3.43 11.82 -2.22
N ILE A 80 2.54 10.83 -2.40
CA ILE A 80 1.11 10.95 -2.10
C ILE A 80 0.73 9.85 -1.13
N GLU A 81 0.41 10.25 0.09
CA GLU A 81 0.10 9.34 1.19
C GLU A 81 -1.28 9.60 1.77
N MET A 82 -2.06 8.55 1.89
CA MET A 82 -3.38 8.51 2.49
C MET A 82 -3.42 7.36 3.47
N CYS A 83 -3.56 7.64 4.76
CA CYS A 83 -3.51 6.61 5.79
C CYS A 83 -4.66 6.79 6.79
N VAL A 84 -5.39 5.72 7.08
CA VAL A 84 -6.59 5.76 7.93
C VAL A 84 -7.60 6.76 7.38
N THR A 85 -8.20 6.44 6.24
CA THR A 85 -9.23 7.28 5.62
C THR A 85 -10.51 6.50 5.39
N ASN A 86 -11.59 7.17 5.00
CA ASN A 86 -12.81 6.50 4.54
C ASN A 86 -12.85 6.30 3.01
N LEU A 87 -11.71 6.38 2.32
CA LEU A 87 -11.62 6.28 0.86
C LEU A 87 -12.01 4.88 0.39
N LYS A 88 -13.04 4.78 -0.46
CA LYS A 88 -13.59 3.53 -0.99
C LYS A 88 -13.16 3.24 -2.42
N GLU A 89 -12.85 4.29 -3.16
CA GLU A 89 -12.43 4.24 -4.56
C GLU A 89 -11.60 5.48 -4.93
N VAL A 90 -10.87 5.35 -6.03
CA VAL A 90 -10.22 6.46 -6.73
C VAL A 90 -10.80 6.52 -8.15
N PRO A 91 -10.79 7.67 -8.83
CA PRO A 91 -11.38 7.79 -10.14
C PRO A 91 -10.69 6.92 -11.19
N ASP A 92 -11.47 6.47 -12.16
CA ASP A 92 -11.01 5.61 -13.26
C ASP A 92 -9.99 6.29 -14.18
N ASP A 93 -9.78 7.60 -14.09
CA ASP A 93 -8.81 8.37 -14.87
C ASP A 93 -7.69 8.95 -14.00
N LEU A 94 -7.44 8.40 -12.80
CA LEU A 94 -6.39 8.87 -11.88
C LEU A 94 -5.00 8.96 -12.55
N ASP A 95 -4.69 8.05 -13.46
CA ASP A 95 -3.46 8.02 -14.27
C ASP A 95 -3.30 9.23 -15.19
N THR A 96 -4.36 10.00 -15.42
CA THR A 96 -4.33 11.28 -16.15
C THR A 96 -4.21 12.49 -15.22
N LYS A 97 -4.41 12.30 -13.91
CA LYS A 97 -4.40 13.37 -12.90
C LYS A 97 -3.11 13.38 -12.11
N TRP A 98 -2.55 12.21 -11.81
CA TRP A 98 -1.31 12.06 -11.05
C TRP A 98 -0.15 11.68 -11.97
N LEU A 99 1.07 11.90 -11.49
CA LEU A 99 2.27 11.67 -12.30
C LEU A 99 2.67 10.20 -12.28
N PRO A 100 3.08 9.64 -13.44
CA PRO A 100 3.66 8.32 -13.46
C PRO A 100 4.92 8.22 -12.60
N GLY A 101 5.13 7.07 -11.97
CA GLY A 101 6.26 6.84 -11.08
C GLY A 101 6.15 7.48 -9.70
N SER A 102 5.03 8.14 -9.36
CA SER A 102 4.79 8.62 -7.99
C SER A 102 4.84 7.48 -6.96
N CYS A 103 5.25 7.83 -5.74
CA CYS A 103 5.03 7.04 -4.54
C CYS A 103 3.58 7.21 -4.09
N VAL A 104 2.82 6.11 -4.02
CA VAL A 104 1.41 6.12 -3.67
C VAL A 104 1.14 5.19 -2.48
N VAL A 105 0.78 5.78 -1.35
CA VAL A 105 0.38 5.05 -0.15
C VAL A 105 -1.12 5.29 0.08
N ILE A 106 -1.93 4.25 0.06
CA ILE A 106 -3.36 4.29 0.42
C ILE A 106 -3.63 3.17 1.41
N GLU A 107 -3.37 3.41 2.68
CA GLU A 107 -3.41 2.40 3.73
C GLU A 107 -4.58 2.59 4.69
N HIS A 108 -5.01 1.50 5.33
CA HIS A 108 -6.09 1.46 6.33
C HIS A 108 -7.32 2.27 5.88
N SER A 109 -7.67 2.14 4.60
CA SER A 109 -8.81 2.80 3.99
C SER A 109 -9.91 1.77 3.72
N GLN A 110 -10.78 2.00 2.75
CA GLN A 110 -11.93 1.14 2.46
C GLN A 110 -11.91 0.59 1.03
N LEU A 111 -10.73 0.55 0.38
CA LEU A 111 -10.57 -0.02 -0.94
C LEU A 111 -10.86 -1.52 -0.90
N ARG A 112 -11.75 -2.00 -1.77
CA ARG A 112 -12.08 -3.44 -1.87
C ARG A 112 -11.34 -4.15 -2.99
N ASN A 113 -10.77 -3.39 -3.92
CA ASN A 113 -10.02 -3.88 -5.07
C ASN A 113 -8.86 -2.93 -5.36
N VAL A 114 -7.84 -3.41 -6.07
CA VAL A 114 -6.81 -2.54 -6.64
C VAL A 114 -7.41 -1.77 -7.82
N PRO A 115 -7.41 -0.43 -7.81
CA PRO A 115 -7.96 0.37 -8.91
C PRO A 115 -7.16 0.21 -10.20
N ALA A 116 -7.83 0.05 -11.34
CA ALA A 116 -7.14 -0.11 -12.63
C ALA A 116 -6.34 1.14 -13.03
N SER A 117 -6.80 2.33 -12.64
CA SER A 117 -6.09 3.59 -12.87
C SER A 117 -4.78 3.66 -12.06
N LEU A 118 -4.71 3.05 -10.88
CA LEU A 118 -3.46 2.95 -10.11
C LEU A 118 -2.42 2.08 -10.83
N LEU A 119 -2.85 1.02 -11.52
CA LEU A 119 -1.95 0.17 -12.31
C LEU A 119 -1.39 0.94 -13.52
N ARG A 120 -2.24 1.70 -14.21
CA ARG A 120 -1.84 2.53 -15.37
C ARG A 120 -0.99 3.73 -14.97
N LEU A 121 -1.09 4.20 -13.72
CA LEU A 121 -0.22 5.23 -13.17
C LEU A 121 1.24 4.77 -13.14
N MET A 122 1.53 3.46 -13.13
CA MET A 122 2.88 2.92 -13.03
C MET A 122 3.67 3.52 -11.84
N PRO A 123 3.17 3.40 -10.60
CA PRO A 123 3.87 3.91 -9.43
C PRO A 123 5.23 3.23 -9.24
N SER A 124 6.18 3.96 -8.69
CA SER A 124 7.48 3.40 -8.28
C SER A 124 7.40 2.69 -6.92
N TYR A 125 6.44 3.10 -6.09
CA TYR A 125 6.16 2.55 -4.77
C TYR A 125 4.65 2.52 -4.59
N VAL A 126 4.08 1.38 -4.17
CA VAL A 126 2.66 1.32 -3.83
C VAL A 126 2.43 0.55 -2.54
N SER A 127 1.64 1.13 -1.63
CA SER A 127 1.14 0.43 -0.45
C SER A 127 -0.38 0.55 -0.36
N LEU A 128 -1.03 -0.59 -0.21
CA LEU A 128 -2.47 -0.76 -0.05
C LEU A 128 -2.82 -1.47 1.27
N MET A 129 -1.88 -1.48 2.21
CA MET A 129 -1.97 -2.25 3.45
C MET A 129 -3.20 -1.89 4.28
N GLY A 130 -3.79 -2.86 4.97
CA GLY A 130 -4.92 -2.63 5.86
C GLY A 130 -6.24 -2.26 5.16
N ASN A 131 -6.31 -2.35 3.82
CA ASN A 131 -7.58 -2.24 3.10
C ASN A 131 -8.29 -3.60 3.01
N PRO A 132 -9.63 -3.64 2.93
CA PRO A 132 -10.40 -4.88 2.74
C PRO A 132 -10.34 -5.42 1.30
N ILE A 133 -9.13 -5.49 0.73
CA ILE A 133 -8.87 -6.04 -0.61
C ILE A 133 -8.81 -7.56 -0.48
N SER A 134 -9.67 -8.26 -1.22
CA SER A 134 -9.72 -9.73 -1.19
C SER A 134 -9.03 -10.41 -2.39
N THR A 135 -8.74 -9.65 -3.44
CA THR A 135 -8.13 -10.17 -4.68
C THR A 135 -7.17 -9.16 -5.29
N LEU A 136 -6.07 -9.65 -5.85
CA LEU A 136 -5.08 -8.83 -6.56
C LEU A 136 -5.10 -9.15 -8.06
N PRO A 137 -5.09 -8.13 -8.94
CA PRO A 137 -4.84 -8.31 -10.36
C PRO A 137 -3.37 -8.71 -10.60
N PRO A 138 -3.04 -9.65 -11.52
CA PRO A 138 -1.66 -9.99 -11.84
C PRO A 138 -0.82 -8.79 -12.25
N GLU A 139 -1.43 -7.81 -12.91
CA GLU A 139 -0.79 -6.60 -13.44
C GLU A 139 -0.08 -5.78 -12.36
N ILE A 140 -0.45 -5.87 -11.07
CA ILE A 140 0.27 -5.15 -10.00
C ILE A 140 1.71 -5.64 -9.82
N PHE A 141 1.98 -6.90 -10.14
CA PHE A 141 3.33 -7.49 -10.13
C PHE A 141 4.09 -7.26 -11.44
N GLU A 142 3.42 -6.72 -12.46
CA GLU A 142 3.97 -6.47 -13.79
C GLU A 142 4.30 -4.99 -14.04
N ILE A 143 4.11 -4.11 -13.05
CA ILE A 143 4.40 -2.68 -13.16
C ILE A 143 5.92 -2.47 -13.31
N GLU A 144 6.33 -2.01 -14.49
CA GLU A 144 7.72 -1.60 -14.74
C GLU A 144 8.07 -0.37 -13.90
N GLY A 145 9.16 -0.44 -13.14
CA GLY A 145 9.61 0.65 -12.26
C GLY A 145 9.11 0.56 -10.83
N LEU A 146 8.14 -0.31 -10.52
CA LEU A 146 7.73 -0.59 -9.14
C LEU A 146 8.86 -1.31 -8.40
N THR A 147 9.29 -0.79 -7.25
CA THR A 147 10.33 -1.40 -6.40
C THR A 147 9.76 -2.10 -5.18
N ASP A 148 8.67 -1.56 -4.62
CA ASP A 148 8.11 -2.02 -3.36
C ASP A 148 6.58 -2.09 -3.44
N LEU A 149 6.01 -3.19 -2.95
CA LEU A 149 4.58 -3.46 -2.91
C LEU A 149 4.11 -3.81 -1.49
N GLY A 150 3.26 -2.96 -0.91
CA GLY A 150 2.59 -3.21 0.36
C GLY A 150 1.16 -3.72 0.18
N ILE A 151 0.88 -4.93 0.66
CA ILE A 151 -0.44 -5.61 0.63
C ILE A 151 -0.74 -6.35 1.95
N GLY A 152 0.06 -6.15 2.99
CA GLY A 152 -0.17 -6.72 4.31
C GLY A 152 -1.45 -6.23 4.99
N GLY A 153 -2.01 -7.03 5.89
CA GLY A 153 -3.26 -6.72 6.60
C GLY A 153 -4.47 -6.58 5.68
N THR A 154 -4.41 -7.12 4.46
CA THR A 154 -5.55 -7.19 3.54
C THR A 154 -6.24 -8.56 3.63
N ASP A 155 -7.45 -8.68 3.08
CA ASP A 155 -8.26 -9.91 3.09
C ASP A 155 -7.83 -10.93 2.00
N ILE A 156 -6.62 -10.78 1.42
CA ILE A 156 -6.13 -11.65 0.36
C ILE A 156 -5.78 -13.03 0.90
N ARG A 157 -6.11 -14.06 0.12
CA ARG A 157 -5.88 -15.48 0.45
C ARG A 157 -4.89 -16.16 -0.48
N GLU A 158 -4.61 -15.54 -1.61
CA GLU A 158 -3.64 -15.99 -2.59
C GLU A 158 -3.09 -14.79 -3.36
N LEU A 159 -1.85 -14.94 -3.84
CA LEU A 159 -1.34 -14.09 -4.92
C LEU A 159 -1.96 -14.54 -6.26
N PRO A 160 -2.03 -13.67 -7.29
CA PRO A 160 -2.60 -14.05 -8.58
C PRO A 160 -1.81 -15.19 -9.23
N ARG A 161 -2.52 -16.14 -9.83
CA ARG A 161 -1.89 -17.31 -10.48
C ARG A 161 -1.09 -16.93 -11.73
N ASP A 162 -1.63 -16.02 -12.54
CA ASP A 162 -1.19 -15.79 -13.91
C ASP A 162 -0.36 -14.50 -14.06
N VAL A 163 0.74 -14.39 -13.31
CA VAL A 163 1.75 -13.31 -13.52
C VAL A 163 2.67 -13.73 -14.67
N THR A 164 2.54 -13.06 -15.81
CA THR A 164 3.23 -13.42 -17.05
C THR A 164 4.51 -12.63 -17.30
N ARG A 165 4.56 -11.41 -16.77
CA ARG A 165 5.69 -10.46 -16.95
C ARG A 165 6.06 -9.83 -15.64
N LEU A 166 6.52 -10.66 -14.70
CA LEU A 166 7.01 -10.21 -13.41
C LEU A 166 8.02 -9.07 -13.55
N SER A 167 7.75 -7.95 -12.88
CA SER A 167 8.60 -6.77 -12.94
C SER A 167 9.99 -7.08 -12.42
N SER A 168 11.02 -6.70 -13.18
CA SER A 168 12.42 -6.90 -12.81
C SER A 168 12.89 -5.90 -11.74
N THR A 169 12.17 -4.80 -11.54
CA THR A 169 12.48 -3.79 -10.52
C THR A 169 11.86 -4.10 -9.17
N LEU A 170 10.83 -4.95 -9.12
CA LEU A 170 10.16 -5.29 -7.86
C LEU A 170 11.11 -6.10 -6.97
N THR A 171 11.49 -5.52 -5.84
CA THR A 171 12.42 -6.13 -4.89
C THR A 171 11.77 -6.46 -3.57
N THR A 172 10.77 -5.68 -3.12
CA THR A 172 10.22 -5.86 -1.77
C THR A 172 8.72 -6.05 -1.83
N ILE A 173 8.22 -7.09 -1.14
CA ILE A 173 6.79 -7.32 -0.99
C ILE A 173 6.47 -7.48 0.50
N TYR A 174 5.63 -6.59 1.00
CA TYR A 174 5.11 -6.61 2.36
C TYR A 174 3.71 -7.22 2.31
N MET A 175 3.56 -8.45 2.78
CA MET A 175 2.30 -9.22 2.79
C MET A 175 2.03 -9.86 4.15
N SER A 176 2.59 -9.27 5.20
CA SER A 176 2.39 -9.69 6.58
C SER A 176 0.91 -9.61 6.98
N ASP A 177 0.48 -10.43 7.92
CA ASP A 177 -0.90 -10.48 8.44
C ASP A 177 -1.95 -10.66 7.32
N THR A 178 -1.68 -11.54 6.36
CA THR A 178 -2.63 -11.97 5.31
C THR A 178 -3.05 -13.42 5.49
N ASP A 179 -4.15 -13.82 4.85
CA ASP A 179 -4.63 -15.22 4.86
C ASP A 179 -3.92 -16.11 3.81
N ILE A 180 -2.77 -15.67 3.27
CA ILE A 180 -2.02 -16.45 2.28
C ILE A 180 -1.41 -17.68 2.94
N SER A 181 -1.66 -18.84 2.35
CA SER A 181 -1.21 -20.17 2.84
C SER A 181 -0.41 -20.97 1.80
N TYR A 182 -0.25 -20.45 0.58
CA TYR A 182 0.53 -21.09 -0.47
C TYR A 182 1.07 -20.07 -1.49
N PHE A 183 2.05 -20.50 -2.27
CA PHE A 183 2.62 -19.71 -3.36
C PHE A 183 2.56 -20.43 -4.70
N TRP A 184 2.41 -19.64 -5.77
CA TRP A 184 2.50 -20.09 -7.15
C TRP A 184 3.97 -20.12 -7.61
N PRO A 185 4.32 -20.90 -8.66
CA PRO A 185 5.71 -21.05 -9.11
C PRO A 185 6.42 -19.74 -9.44
N TRP A 186 5.73 -18.74 -10.01
CA TRP A 186 6.34 -17.46 -10.35
C TRP A 186 6.87 -16.68 -9.13
N VAL A 187 6.41 -17.00 -7.91
CA VAL A 187 6.91 -16.38 -6.67
C VAL A 187 8.35 -16.81 -6.38
N GLU A 188 8.79 -17.98 -6.86
CA GLU A 188 10.18 -18.42 -6.73
C GLU A 188 11.14 -17.38 -7.34
N ASP A 189 10.81 -16.83 -8.51
CA ASP A 189 11.58 -15.78 -9.19
C ASP A 189 11.66 -14.45 -8.41
N LEU A 190 10.68 -14.16 -7.54
CA LEU A 190 10.77 -13.05 -6.60
C LEU A 190 11.78 -13.35 -5.50
N THR A 191 11.63 -14.51 -4.88
CA THR A 191 12.41 -14.89 -3.68
C THR A 191 13.90 -15.09 -3.97
N GLN A 192 14.27 -15.37 -5.22
CA GLN A 192 15.68 -15.38 -5.67
C GLN A 192 16.36 -14.01 -5.57
N ARG A 193 15.59 -12.91 -5.59
CA ARG A 193 16.13 -11.55 -5.52
C ARG A 193 16.20 -11.06 -4.08
N GLN A 194 15.10 -11.17 -3.35
CA GLN A 194 14.94 -10.73 -1.97
C GLN A 194 13.83 -11.56 -1.31
N PRO A 195 13.88 -11.77 0.02
CA PRO A 195 12.82 -12.45 0.74
C PRO A 195 11.51 -11.65 0.70
N ILE A 196 10.38 -12.37 0.60
CA ILE A 196 9.06 -11.77 0.82
C ILE A 196 8.80 -11.66 2.32
N LEU A 197 8.17 -10.56 2.76
CA LEU A 197 7.90 -10.30 4.17
C LEU A 197 6.46 -10.72 4.50
N ALA A 198 6.30 -11.91 5.07
CA ALA A 198 5.02 -12.59 5.23
C ALA A 198 4.69 -12.97 6.69
N GLY A 199 5.35 -12.35 7.67
CA GLY A 199 5.08 -12.56 9.09
C GLY A 199 3.58 -12.49 9.45
N GLY A 200 3.12 -13.37 10.34
CA GLY A 200 1.70 -13.44 10.73
C GLY A 200 0.75 -14.04 9.68
N SER A 201 1.25 -14.40 8.48
CA SER A 201 0.43 -15.12 7.49
C SER A 201 0.18 -16.58 7.87
N LEU A 202 -0.85 -17.19 7.27
CA LEU A 202 -1.11 -18.63 7.42
C LEU A 202 0.07 -19.50 6.94
N TYR A 203 0.74 -19.08 5.87
CA TYR A 203 1.94 -19.75 5.37
C TYR A 203 3.06 -19.74 6.41
N CYS A 204 3.32 -18.60 7.05
CA CYS A 204 4.34 -18.51 8.10
C CYS A 204 3.98 -19.33 9.34
N HIS A 205 2.70 -19.39 9.72
CA HIS A 205 2.26 -20.28 10.78
C HIS A 205 2.53 -21.77 10.45
N ASP A 206 2.30 -22.19 9.21
CA ASP A 206 2.64 -23.55 8.77
C ASP A 206 4.15 -23.77 8.77
N LEU A 207 4.93 -22.80 8.28
CA LEU A 207 6.39 -22.87 8.24
C LEU A 207 6.99 -23.07 9.64
N GLU A 208 6.53 -22.30 10.62
CA GLU A 208 6.95 -22.42 12.02
C GLU A 208 6.58 -23.77 12.63
N ARG A 209 5.37 -24.29 12.33
CA ARG A 209 4.90 -25.58 12.82
C ARG A 209 5.67 -26.75 12.21
N ILE A 210 6.07 -26.66 10.93
CA ILE A 210 6.92 -27.66 10.30
C ILE A 210 8.32 -27.61 10.90
N ALA A 211 8.90 -26.41 11.02
CA ALA A 211 10.25 -26.23 11.55
C ALA A 211 10.42 -26.72 13.00
N ASN A 212 9.38 -26.60 13.83
CA ASN A 212 9.40 -27.08 15.22
C ASN A 212 8.92 -28.54 15.39
N GLY A 213 8.53 -29.22 14.30
CA GLY A 213 8.09 -30.61 14.29
C GLY A 213 6.66 -30.84 14.80
N SER A 214 5.83 -29.80 14.90
CA SER A 214 4.41 -29.92 15.27
C SER A 214 3.53 -30.51 14.16
N THR A 215 3.98 -30.42 12.90
CA THR A 215 3.34 -30.98 11.70
C THR A 215 4.43 -31.38 10.69
N ASP A 216 4.13 -32.28 9.78
CA ASP A 216 5.03 -32.73 8.70
C ASP A 216 4.63 -32.16 7.32
N SER A 217 3.53 -31.41 7.23
CA SER A 217 3.06 -30.78 6.01
C SER A 217 2.44 -29.40 6.27
N PHE A 218 2.34 -28.60 5.21
CA PHE A 218 1.47 -27.42 5.15
C PHE A 218 0.00 -27.82 5.37
N SER A 219 -0.81 -26.89 5.87
CA SER A 219 -2.22 -27.12 6.21
C SER A 219 -3.14 -27.17 4.98
N ILE A 220 -2.76 -26.48 3.90
CA ILE A 220 -3.45 -26.53 2.61
C ILE A 220 -3.24 -27.88 1.93
N SER A 221 -4.23 -28.36 1.17
CA SER A 221 -4.09 -29.60 0.40
C SER A 221 -3.03 -29.44 -0.69
N SER A 222 -2.18 -30.46 -0.87
CA SER A 222 -1.13 -30.42 -1.90
C SER A 222 -1.72 -30.29 -3.30
N SER A 223 -1.03 -29.53 -4.14
CA SER A 223 -1.39 -29.32 -5.54
C SER A 223 -0.12 -29.33 -6.39
N PRO A 224 -0.14 -29.97 -7.59
CA PRO A 224 0.99 -29.92 -8.51
C PRO A 224 1.21 -28.52 -9.11
N ASP A 225 0.24 -27.61 -8.94
CA ASP A 225 0.28 -26.27 -9.49
C ASP A 225 1.01 -25.27 -8.59
N TYR A 226 1.28 -25.62 -7.33
CA TYR A 226 1.98 -24.73 -6.41
C TYR A 226 3.50 -24.72 -6.63
N SER A 227 4.17 -23.72 -6.06
CA SER A 227 5.63 -23.63 -6.01
C SER A 227 6.24 -24.91 -5.44
N VAL A 228 7.18 -25.50 -6.18
CA VAL A 228 7.85 -26.73 -5.77
C VAL A 228 8.91 -26.47 -4.70
N GLU A 229 9.48 -25.27 -4.67
CA GLU A 229 10.49 -24.90 -3.67
C GLU A 229 9.84 -24.44 -2.36
N LEU A 230 8.85 -23.55 -2.46
CA LEU A 230 8.21 -22.92 -1.31
C LEU A 230 7.19 -23.85 -0.64
N MET A 231 6.52 -24.73 -1.40
CA MET A 231 5.54 -25.68 -0.82
C MET A 231 6.12 -27.07 -0.52
N ASP A 232 7.45 -27.23 -0.45
CA ASP A 232 8.09 -28.49 -0.02
C ASP A 232 8.36 -28.48 1.49
N PRO A 233 7.70 -29.35 2.29
CA PRO A 233 7.97 -29.46 3.72
C PRO A 233 9.43 -29.78 4.07
N ALA A 234 10.19 -30.41 3.18
CA ALA A 234 11.61 -30.67 3.39
C ALA A 234 12.44 -29.38 3.40
N ASN A 235 12.00 -28.34 2.69
CA ASN A 235 12.64 -27.01 2.66
C ASN A 235 12.17 -26.11 3.82
N ALA A 236 11.03 -26.44 4.42
CA ALA A 236 10.39 -25.70 5.52
C ALA A 236 11.00 -26.00 6.91
N VAL A 237 11.80 -27.05 7.05
CA VAL A 237 12.45 -27.41 8.33
C VAL A 237 13.37 -26.28 8.83
N ALA A 238 13.72 -26.29 10.12
CA ALA A 238 14.60 -25.27 10.70
C ALA A 238 15.94 -25.16 9.94
N GLY A 239 16.21 -23.98 9.36
CA GLY A 239 17.41 -23.73 8.55
C GLY A 239 17.33 -24.24 7.10
N GLY A 240 16.16 -24.70 6.66
CA GLY A 240 15.90 -25.04 5.25
C GLY A 240 15.82 -23.81 4.35
N SER A 241 15.85 -24.01 3.03
CA SER A 241 15.95 -22.94 2.03
C SER A 241 14.78 -21.96 2.06
N THR A 242 13.58 -22.40 2.43
CA THR A 242 12.38 -21.56 2.49
C THR A 242 12.54 -20.36 3.43
N TRP A 243 13.32 -20.50 4.51
CA TRP A 243 13.60 -19.42 5.47
C TRP A 243 14.48 -18.30 4.92
N SER A 244 15.14 -18.50 3.78
CA SER A 244 15.85 -17.44 3.04
C SER A 244 14.98 -16.75 1.99
N ALA A 245 13.87 -17.41 1.60
CA ALA A 245 12.92 -16.94 0.59
C ALA A 245 11.74 -16.19 1.21
N VAL A 246 11.32 -16.58 2.42
CA VAL A 246 10.16 -16.02 3.12
C VAL A 246 10.59 -15.61 4.53
N ASP A 247 10.49 -14.32 4.80
CA ASP A 247 10.71 -13.77 6.14
C ASP A 247 9.38 -13.81 6.93
N CYS A 248 9.36 -14.65 7.95
CA CYS A 248 8.24 -14.81 8.87
C CYS A 248 8.38 -14.01 10.16
N SER A 249 9.37 -13.11 10.24
CA SER A 249 9.54 -12.22 11.38
C SER A 249 8.28 -11.41 11.63
N ALA A 250 7.99 -11.17 12.92
CA ALA A 250 6.83 -10.40 13.31
C ALA A 250 6.80 -9.04 12.60
N PRO A 251 5.61 -8.55 12.25
CA PRO A 251 5.45 -7.22 11.68
C PRO A 251 6.17 -6.14 12.52
N ILE A 252 7.06 -5.37 11.91
CA ILE A 252 7.69 -4.17 12.51
C ILE A 252 6.87 -2.94 12.07
N SER A 253 6.32 -2.18 13.03
CA SER A 253 5.65 -0.91 12.77
C SER A 253 6.52 0.04 11.94
N GLY A 254 5.96 0.67 10.90
CA GLY A 254 6.71 1.50 9.96
C GLY A 254 7.48 0.73 8.87
N ILE A 255 7.41 -0.61 8.88
CA ILE A 255 7.95 -1.49 7.83
C ILE A 255 6.83 -2.42 7.31
N THR A 256 6.04 -3.01 8.21
CA THR A 256 4.96 -3.97 7.88
C THR A 256 3.61 -3.62 8.56
N GLY A 257 3.55 -2.50 9.31
CA GLY A 257 2.31 -1.84 9.68
C GLY A 257 1.99 -0.72 8.68
N PRO A 258 1.12 0.25 9.01
CA PRO A 258 1.08 1.46 8.20
C PRO A 258 2.50 2.04 8.13
N LEU A 259 2.97 2.30 6.92
CA LEU A 259 4.29 2.91 6.70
C LEU A 259 4.35 4.29 7.35
N TYR A 260 3.20 4.96 7.37
CA TYR A 260 3.05 6.20 8.09
C TYR A 260 3.20 5.97 9.60
N PRO A 261 4.06 6.74 10.31
CA PRO A 261 4.33 6.53 11.74
C PRO A 261 3.17 7.04 12.62
N LEU A 262 2.02 6.37 12.54
CA LEU A 262 0.76 6.78 13.19
C LEU A 262 0.91 6.94 14.70
N VAL A 263 1.62 6.05 15.38
CA VAL A 263 1.77 6.12 16.85
C VAL A 263 2.52 7.38 17.28
N ASP A 264 3.66 7.65 16.64
CA ASP A 264 4.43 8.86 16.92
C ASP A 264 3.61 10.10 16.57
N GLU A 265 2.92 10.09 15.44
CA GLU A 265 2.06 11.19 15.03
C GLU A 265 0.90 11.42 15.99
N ASP A 266 0.15 10.39 16.37
CA ASP A 266 -0.94 10.48 17.34
C ASP A 266 -0.47 11.09 18.66
N ASN A 267 0.70 10.69 19.15
CA ASN A 267 1.34 11.26 20.34
C ASN A 267 1.66 12.76 20.17
N HIS A 268 2.30 13.14 19.07
CA HIS A 268 2.60 14.55 18.76
C HIS A 268 1.33 15.38 18.54
N ASN A 269 0.24 14.72 18.14
CA ASN A 269 -1.01 15.37 17.81
C ASN A 269 -2.04 15.36 18.94
N ALA A 270 -1.68 14.84 20.12
CA ALA A 270 -2.53 14.72 21.31
C ALA A 270 -3.86 14.00 21.05
N ILE A 271 -3.81 12.95 20.22
CA ILE A 271 -4.95 12.09 19.93
C ILE A 271 -4.70 10.71 20.52
N ASN A 272 -5.74 10.12 21.10
CA ASN A 272 -5.77 8.71 21.45
C ASN A 272 -6.80 7.99 20.56
N TYR A 273 -6.37 7.42 19.45
CA TYR A 273 -7.13 6.40 18.74
C TYR A 273 -6.50 5.03 19.01
N PRO A 274 -7.30 3.96 19.20
CA PRO A 274 -6.77 2.62 18.97
C PRO A 274 -6.43 2.48 17.48
N LEU A 275 -5.31 1.80 17.19
CA LEU A 275 -4.95 1.34 15.85
C LEU A 275 -6.05 0.45 15.27
#